data_AF-A0A7X8GGG9-F1
#
_entry.id   AF-A0A7X8GGG9-F1
#
_cell.length_a   1.000
_cell.length_b   1.000
_cell.length_c   1.000
_cell.angle_alpha   90.00
_cell.angle_beta   90.00
_cell.angle_gamma   90.00
#
_symmetry.space_group_name_H-M   'P 1'
#
loop_
_entity.id
_entity.type
_entity.pdbx_description
1 polymer ?
#
loop_
_entity_poly.entity_id
_entity_poly.type
_entity_poly.pdbx_seq_one_letter_code
_entity_poly.pdbx_strand_id
1 'polypeptide(L)'
;MTQILVCRCEEGIVLASDSRAVVYPSQEEKDRRFIHVKKVFQLGSRTVAVAAGAGYGTLLCEGLERHLLEMDLDHYAAIAGEAPRFLQAQLDGLRKNQPRGIVPDELNRFFLVIAGHAPGGEMDPFRFLLLGVEGPEGDVRVIPTGSVVAVPRHMGAEYRLVRFHPDAGGLNSVEAFLEELLVWMARKNEEIGAPFHFTRITQEGISTRTRWR
;
A
#
# COMPACT_ATOMS: atom_id res chain seq x y z
N MET A 1 7.24 0.71 10.89
CA MET A 1 6.04 1.02 10.07
C MET A 1 6.25 0.45 8.68
N THR A 2 5.23 -0.20 8.09
CA THR A 2 5.28 -0.77 6.73
C THR A 2 5.85 0.20 5.71
N GLN A 3 6.73 -0.28 4.84
CA GLN A 3 7.17 0.40 3.63
C GLN A 3 6.29 -0.03 2.46
N ILE A 4 5.74 0.93 1.74
CA ILE A 4 5.17 0.74 0.41
C ILE A 4 5.95 1.62 -0.55
N LEU A 5 6.40 1.05 -1.66
CA LEU A 5 7.02 1.77 -2.77
C LEU A 5 6.24 1.44 -4.03
N VAL A 6 5.87 2.45 -4.81
CA VAL A 6 5.11 2.28 -6.05
C VAL A 6 5.75 3.11 -7.13
N CYS A 7 5.92 2.52 -8.30
CA CYS A 7 6.37 3.20 -9.50
C CYS A 7 5.49 2.78 -10.67
N ARG A 8 4.94 3.76 -11.37
CA ARG A 8 4.18 3.61 -12.61
C ARG A 8 5.04 4.04 -13.79
N CYS A 9 5.11 3.19 -14.80
CA CYS A 9 5.66 3.47 -16.12
C CYS A 9 4.68 3.02 -17.22
N GLU A 10 5.05 3.20 -18.48
CA GLU A 10 4.18 2.89 -19.63
C GLU A 10 3.85 1.39 -19.72
N GLU A 11 4.78 0.53 -19.32
CA GLU A 11 4.61 -0.92 -19.36
C GLU A 11 3.79 -1.48 -18.19
N GLY A 12 3.58 -0.70 -17.12
CA GLY A 12 2.87 -1.17 -15.95
C GLY A 12 3.16 -0.44 -14.64
N ILE A 13 2.76 -1.08 -13.55
CA ILE A 13 3.05 -0.64 -12.18
C ILE A 13 3.91 -1.70 -11.51
N VAL A 14 4.99 -1.26 -10.85
CA VAL A 14 5.72 -2.07 -9.88
C VAL A 14 5.43 -1.53 -8.49
N LEU A 15 5.02 -2.43 -7.59
CA LEU A 15 4.84 -2.17 -6.19
C LEU A 15 5.79 -3.05 -5.38
N ALA A 16 6.40 -2.48 -4.35
CA ALA A 16 7.16 -3.22 -3.35
C ALA A 16 6.64 -2.93 -1.94
N SER A 17 6.53 -3.96 -1.11
CA SER A 17 6.17 -3.82 0.30
C SER A 17 6.89 -4.84 1.16
N ASP A 18 7.19 -4.48 2.41
CA ASP A 18 7.56 -5.43 3.45
C ASP A 18 6.30 -5.98 4.16
N SER A 19 6.40 -7.12 4.83
CA SER A 19 5.28 -7.74 5.56
C SER A 19 5.48 -7.80 7.07
N ARG A 20 6.54 -7.17 7.60
CA ARG A 20 6.78 -7.12 9.05
C ARG A 20 5.83 -6.13 9.72
N ALA A 21 5.26 -6.53 10.84
CA ALA A 21 4.50 -5.65 11.72
C ALA A 21 5.01 -5.78 13.15
N VAL A 22 4.85 -4.70 13.91
CA VAL A 22 5.19 -4.65 15.33
C VAL A 22 3.90 -4.80 16.13
N VAL A 23 3.91 -5.70 17.09
CA VAL A 23 2.84 -5.87 18.07
C VAL A 23 3.38 -5.53 19.44
N TYR A 24 2.59 -4.83 20.23
CA TYR A 24 2.89 -4.45 21.61
C TYR A 24 1.92 -5.21 22.53
N PRO A 25 2.32 -6.39 23.07
CA PRO A 25 1.47 -7.19 23.96
C PRO A 25 1.15 -6.47 25.28
N SER A 26 2.05 -5.60 25.71
CA SER A 26 1.85 -4.59 26.76
C SER A 26 2.10 -3.21 26.13
N GLN A 27 1.76 -2.12 26.82
CA GLN A 27 2.12 -0.77 26.34
C GLN A 27 3.62 -0.45 26.47
N GLU A 28 4.46 -1.42 26.86
CA GLU A 28 5.90 -1.22 27.03
C GLU A 28 6.67 -1.63 25.77
N GLU A 29 7.53 -0.73 25.28
CA GLU A 29 8.37 -0.93 24.09
C GLU A 29 9.20 -2.23 24.15
N LYS A 30 9.68 -2.59 25.34
CA LYS A 30 10.52 -3.78 25.57
C LYS A 30 9.82 -5.10 25.24
N ASP A 31 8.49 -5.12 25.27
CA ASP A 31 7.70 -6.32 25.02
C ASP A 31 7.30 -6.45 23.54
N ARG A 32 7.74 -5.52 22.69
CA ARG A 32 7.40 -5.53 21.26
C ARG A 32 7.83 -6.85 20.60
N ARG A 33 6.96 -7.36 19.74
CA ARG A 33 7.19 -8.57 18.95
C ARG A 33 7.00 -8.28 17.48
N PHE A 34 7.80 -8.93 16.65
CA PHE A 34 7.63 -8.87 15.21
C PHE A 34 6.78 -10.05 14.73
N ILE A 35 5.78 -9.74 13.92
CA ILE A 35 4.95 -10.73 13.22
C ILE A 35 4.96 -10.45 11.72
N HIS A 36 4.50 -11.42 10.94
CA HIS A 36 4.22 -11.21 9.52
C HIS A 36 2.72 -11.02 9.32
N VAL A 37 2.35 -10.01 8.53
CA VAL A 37 0.96 -9.71 8.19
C VAL A 37 0.80 -9.61 6.67
N LYS A 38 -0.34 -10.05 6.15
CA LYS A 38 -0.71 -9.82 4.75
C LYS A 38 -0.95 -8.32 4.57
N LYS A 39 -0.22 -7.69 3.65
CA LYS A 39 -0.38 -6.26 3.34
C LYS A 39 -0.80 -5.99 1.91
N VAL A 40 -0.67 -6.97 1.02
CA VAL A 40 -1.08 -6.89 -0.39
C VAL A 40 -2.37 -7.67 -0.58
N PHE A 41 -3.38 -7.03 -1.17
CA PHE A 41 -4.73 -7.55 -1.37
C PHE A 41 -5.07 -7.43 -2.84
N GLN A 42 -5.61 -8.48 -3.45
CA GLN A 42 -6.07 -8.42 -4.83
C GLN A 42 -7.55 -8.02 -4.81
N LEU A 43 -7.84 -6.77 -5.18
CA LEU A 43 -9.21 -6.24 -5.16
C LEU A 43 -10.00 -6.57 -6.41
N GLY A 44 -9.32 -7.01 -7.47
CA GLY A 44 -9.95 -7.46 -8.71
C GLY A 44 -8.96 -8.14 -9.64
N SER A 45 -9.36 -8.42 -10.88
CA SER A 45 -8.58 -9.11 -11.90
C SER A 45 -7.27 -8.39 -12.23
N ARG A 46 -7.25 -7.05 -12.12
CA ARG A 46 -6.08 -6.19 -12.41
C ARG A 46 -5.94 -5.01 -11.46
N THR A 47 -6.46 -5.15 -10.24
CA THR A 47 -6.38 -4.12 -9.19
C THR A 47 -5.89 -4.73 -7.89
N VAL A 48 -4.93 -4.08 -7.25
CA VAL A 48 -4.39 -4.47 -5.94
C VAL A 48 -4.48 -3.30 -4.97
N ALA A 49 -4.63 -3.63 -3.69
CA ALA A 49 -4.51 -2.71 -2.57
C ALA A 49 -3.30 -3.08 -1.71
N VAL A 50 -2.60 -2.07 -1.19
CA VAL A 50 -1.51 -2.26 -0.23
C VAL A 50 -1.66 -1.36 0.98
N ALA A 51 -1.69 -1.97 2.15
CA ALA A 51 -1.93 -1.33 3.44
C ALA A 51 -0.63 -1.00 4.18
N ALA A 52 -0.55 0.20 4.75
CA ALA A 52 0.49 0.62 5.67
C ALA A 52 -0.07 1.41 6.86
N GLY A 53 0.72 1.48 7.93
CA GLY A 53 0.34 2.16 9.17
C GLY A 53 -0.36 1.22 10.15
N ALA A 54 -1.51 1.67 10.65
CA ALA A 54 -2.26 1.05 11.73
C ALA A 54 -2.66 -0.40 11.44
N GLY A 55 -2.64 -1.25 12.48
CA GLY A 55 -2.96 -2.67 12.36
C GLY A 55 -4.38 -2.95 11.85
N TYR A 56 -5.35 -2.07 12.13
CA TYR A 56 -6.71 -2.22 11.58
C TYR A 56 -6.77 -2.00 10.06
N GLY A 57 -5.73 -1.45 9.45
CA GLY A 57 -5.66 -1.22 8.01
C GLY A 57 -5.79 -2.49 7.18
N THR A 58 -5.27 -3.62 7.66
CA THR A 58 -5.43 -4.91 6.98
C THR A 58 -6.88 -5.39 7.03
N LEU A 59 -7.57 -5.19 8.17
CA LEU A 59 -8.99 -5.53 8.31
C LEU A 59 -9.87 -4.67 7.40
N LEU A 60 -9.52 -3.39 7.23
CA LEU A 60 -10.20 -2.50 6.28
C LEU A 60 -10.05 -3.00 4.84
N CYS A 61 -8.87 -3.48 4.46
CA CYS A 61 -8.65 -4.05 3.12
C CYS A 61 -9.44 -5.35 2.89
N GLU A 62 -9.49 -6.25 3.89
CA GLU A 62 -10.30 -7.48 3.81
C GLU A 62 -11.79 -7.16 3.71
N GLY A 63 -12.26 -6.16 4.47
CA GLY A 63 -13.62 -5.66 4.36
C GLY A 63 -13.92 -5.06 2.99
N LEU A 64 -12.99 -4.29 2.44
CA LEU A 64 -13.11 -3.67 1.12
C LEU A 64 -13.16 -4.74 0.02
N GLU A 65 -12.27 -5.75 0.06
CA GLU A 65 -12.25 -6.88 -0.87
C GLU A 65 -13.61 -7.59 -0.92
N ARG A 66 -14.21 -7.86 0.26
CA ARG A 66 -15.53 -8.49 0.35
C ARG A 66 -16.65 -7.59 -0.19
N HIS A 67 -16.64 -6.31 0.19
CA HIS A 67 -17.64 -5.33 -0.23
C HIS A 67 -17.64 -5.14 -1.75
N LEU A 68 -16.45 -5.07 -2.37
CA LEU A 68 -16.31 -4.95 -3.83
C LEU A 68 -16.83 -6.20 -4.55
N LEU A 69 -16.57 -7.39 -3.99
CA LEU A 69 -17.11 -8.65 -4.52
C LEU A 69 -18.64 -8.68 -4.44
N GLU A 70 -19.24 -8.23 -3.33
CA GLU A 70 -20.70 -8.14 -3.18
C GLU A 70 -21.34 -7.14 -4.14
N MET A 71 -20.62 -6.08 -4.51
CA MET A 71 -21.06 -5.07 -5.48
C MET A 71 -20.73 -5.41 -6.94
N ASP A 72 -20.07 -6.54 -7.21
CA ASP A 72 -19.57 -6.93 -8.54
C ASP A 72 -18.65 -5.86 -9.19
N LEU A 73 -17.78 -5.24 -8.38
CA LEU A 73 -16.82 -4.22 -8.81
C LEU A 73 -15.42 -4.81 -8.94
N ASP A 74 -14.97 -5.04 -10.18
CA ASP A 74 -13.68 -5.72 -10.45
C ASP A 74 -12.58 -4.82 -11.07
N HIS A 75 -12.94 -3.65 -11.60
CA HIS A 75 -12.03 -2.80 -12.37
C HIS A 75 -11.60 -1.54 -11.60
N TYR A 76 -10.38 -1.06 -11.86
CA TYR A 76 -9.73 0.00 -11.09
C TYR A 76 -10.61 1.24 -10.88
N ALA A 77 -11.27 1.74 -11.94
CA ALA A 77 -12.02 3.01 -11.86
C ALA A 77 -13.19 2.93 -10.87
N ALA A 78 -13.96 1.85 -10.88
CA ALA A 78 -15.04 1.66 -9.91
C ALA A 78 -14.52 1.41 -8.51
N ILE A 79 -13.47 0.59 -8.36
CA ILE A 79 -12.83 0.33 -7.06
C ILE A 79 -12.31 1.63 -6.45
N ALA A 80 -11.61 2.45 -7.25
CA ALA A 80 -11.08 3.73 -6.86
C ALA A 80 -12.17 4.74 -6.45
N GLY A 81 -13.31 4.72 -7.14
CA GLY A 81 -14.46 5.57 -6.80
C GLY A 81 -15.16 5.15 -5.52
N GLU A 82 -15.23 3.85 -5.23
CA GLU A 82 -15.96 3.30 -4.08
C GLU A 82 -15.12 3.28 -2.79
N ALA A 83 -13.82 2.99 -2.90
CA ALA A 83 -12.96 2.75 -1.74
C ALA A 83 -12.95 3.89 -0.70
N PRO A 84 -12.86 5.19 -1.04
CA PRO A 84 -12.86 6.26 -0.04
C PRO A 84 -14.14 6.25 0.81
N ARG A 85 -15.29 6.05 0.17
CA ARG A 85 -16.60 6.02 0.84
C ARG A 85 -16.72 4.84 1.79
N PHE A 86 -16.33 3.65 1.33
CA PHE A 86 -16.33 2.45 2.14
C PHE A 86 -15.42 2.62 3.37
N LEU A 87 -14.18 3.07 3.16
CA LEU A 87 -13.19 3.22 4.24
C LEU A 87 -13.64 4.25 5.27
N GLN A 88 -14.20 5.38 4.85
CA GLN A 88 -14.73 6.39 5.76
C GLN A 88 -15.84 5.79 6.65
N ALA A 89 -16.80 5.07 6.05
CA ALA A 89 -17.89 4.46 6.79
C ALA A 89 -17.39 3.44 7.84
N GLN A 90 -16.39 2.62 7.49
CA GLN A 90 -15.79 1.67 8.41
C GLN A 90 -15.03 2.36 9.55
N LEU A 91 -14.27 3.41 9.24
CA LEU A 91 -13.54 4.20 10.24
C LEU A 91 -14.47 4.89 11.22
N ASP A 92 -15.57 5.47 10.75
CA ASP A 92 -16.60 6.06 11.61
C ASP A 92 -17.23 5.02 12.54
N GLY A 93 -17.43 3.79 12.05
CA GLY A 93 -17.86 2.65 12.85
C GLY A 93 -16.85 2.26 13.94
N LEU A 94 -15.56 2.18 13.59
CA LEU A 94 -14.49 1.86 14.53
C LEU A 94 -14.39 2.93 15.63
N ARG A 95 -14.47 4.21 15.27
CA ARG A 95 -14.42 5.35 16.21
C ARG A 95 -15.56 5.35 17.22
N LYS A 96 -16.77 4.98 16.80
CA LYS A 96 -17.94 4.88 17.70
C LYS A 96 -17.76 3.80 18.77
N ASN A 97 -16.99 2.76 18.46
CA ASN A 97 -16.83 1.58 19.31
C ASN A 97 -15.52 1.58 20.12
N GLN A 98 -14.63 2.56 19.91
CA GLN A 98 -13.39 2.67 20.68
C GLN A 98 -13.55 3.58 21.91
N PRO A 99 -13.06 3.15 23.09
CA PRO A 99 -12.92 4.04 24.24
C PRO A 99 -11.96 5.18 23.90
N ARG A 100 -12.40 6.44 24.04
CA ARG A 100 -11.56 7.62 23.80
C ARG A 100 -10.33 7.59 24.73
N GLY A 101 -9.13 7.76 24.17
CA GLY A 101 -7.92 8.13 24.93
C GLY A 101 -6.88 7.06 25.24
N ILE A 102 -6.92 5.86 24.63
CA ILE A 102 -5.99 4.76 24.99
C ILE A 102 -4.94 4.46 23.91
N VAL A 103 -5.15 4.88 22.65
CA VAL A 103 -4.28 4.52 21.52
C VAL A 103 -3.43 5.73 21.09
N PRO A 104 -2.08 5.64 21.12
CA PRO A 104 -1.20 6.67 20.57
C PRO A 104 -1.57 7.10 19.14
N ASP A 105 -1.50 8.40 18.85
CA ASP A 105 -1.91 8.98 17.56
C ASP A 105 -1.22 8.34 16.34
N GLU A 106 0.02 7.89 16.51
CA GLU A 106 0.80 7.22 15.46
C GLU A 106 0.20 5.87 15.05
N LEU A 107 -0.51 5.19 15.96
CA LEU A 107 -1.22 3.95 15.69
C LEU A 107 -2.59 4.18 15.05
N ASN A 108 -3.01 5.44 14.86
CA ASN A 108 -4.24 5.82 14.17
C ASN A 108 -3.99 6.29 12.72
N ARG A 109 -2.74 6.29 12.27
CA ARG A 109 -2.40 6.61 10.88
C ARG A 109 -2.50 5.38 10.02
N PHE A 110 -3.28 5.46 8.94
CA PHE A 110 -3.41 4.38 7.97
C PHE A 110 -3.27 4.95 6.57
N PHE A 111 -2.62 4.18 5.71
CA PHE A 111 -2.45 4.48 4.30
C PHE A 111 -2.82 3.26 3.46
N LEU A 112 -3.50 3.51 2.35
CA LEU A 112 -3.87 2.51 1.35
C LEU A 112 -3.44 2.99 -0.02
N VAL A 113 -2.58 2.23 -0.69
CA VAL A 113 -2.39 2.38 -2.13
C VAL A 113 -3.36 1.46 -2.83
N ILE A 114 -4.18 1.98 -3.76
CA ILE A 114 -4.92 1.17 -4.73
C ILE A 114 -4.26 1.39 -6.08
N ALA A 115 -3.77 0.33 -6.70
CA ALA A 115 -3.08 0.36 -7.98
C ALA A 115 -3.74 -0.62 -8.94
N GLY A 116 -3.92 -0.24 -10.20
CA GLY A 116 -4.54 -1.11 -11.18
C GLY A 116 -4.50 -0.61 -12.60
N HIS A 117 -5.10 -1.42 -13.47
CA HIS A 117 -5.27 -1.15 -14.89
C HIS A 117 -6.69 -0.65 -15.16
N ALA A 118 -6.81 0.51 -15.81
CA ALA A 118 -8.05 1.19 -16.18
C ALA A 118 -8.12 1.35 -17.71
N PRO A 119 -8.60 0.32 -18.44
CA PRO A 119 -8.73 0.41 -19.88
C PRO A 119 -9.86 1.37 -20.26
N GLY A 120 -9.58 2.35 -21.13
CA GLY A 120 -10.62 3.14 -21.80
C GLY A 120 -10.60 4.65 -21.60
N GLY A 121 -9.53 5.35 -22.03
CA GLY A 121 -9.66 6.78 -22.29
C GLY A 121 -8.39 7.64 -22.34
N GLU A 122 -7.25 7.15 -21.86
CA GLU A 122 -5.99 7.91 -21.87
C GLU A 122 -4.85 7.08 -22.49
N MET A 123 -3.79 7.76 -22.93
CA MET A 123 -2.56 7.09 -23.40
C MET A 123 -1.90 6.23 -22.31
N ASP A 124 -2.28 6.41 -21.04
CA ASP A 124 -1.73 5.69 -19.90
C ASP A 124 -2.82 4.88 -19.16
N PRO A 125 -2.90 3.56 -19.37
CA PRO A 125 -3.94 2.72 -18.77
C PRO A 125 -3.61 2.33 -17.32
N PHE A 126 -2.44 2.66 -16.81
CA PHE A 126 -2.01 2.28 -15.46
C PHE A 126 -2.21 3.45 -14.49
N ARG A 127 -2.86 3.17 -13.37
CA ARG A 127 -3.18 4.20 -12.37
C ARG A 127 -3.01 3.67 -10.97
N PHE A 128 -2.64 4.56 -10.07
CA PHE A 128 -2.78 4.31 -8.65
C PHE A 128 -3.27 5.56 -7.95
N LEU A 129 -3.84 5.36 -6.77
CA LEU A 129 -4.24 6.41 -5.86
C LEU A 129 -3.73 6.06 -4.45
N LEU A 130 -3.39 7.08 -3.69
CA LEU A 130 -3.06 6.96 -2.28
C LEU A 130 -4.21 7.51 -1.44
N LEU A 131 -4.78 6.68 -0.58
CA LEU A 131 -5.69 7.10 0.49
C LEU A 131 -4.92 7.15 1.80
N GLY A 132 -5.25 8.12 2.64
CA GLY A 132 -4.65 8.22 3.96
C GLY A 132 -5.57 8.86 4.99
N VAL A 133 -5.29 8.51 6.24
CA VAL A 133 -5.77 9.18 7.45
C VAL A 133 -4.53 9.57 8.24
N GLU A 134 -4.30 10.87 8.40
CA GLU A 134 -3.05 11.38 9.00
C GLU A 134 -3.14 11.63 10.52
N GLY A 135 -4.30 11.35 11.14
CA GLY A 135 -4.51 11.51 12.57
C GLY A 135 -5.79 10.85 13.10
N PRO A 136 -5.97 10.78 14.43
CA PRO A 136 -7.07 10.05 15.09
C PRO A 136 -8.47 10.49 14.63
N GLU A 137 -8.65 11.78 14.37
CA GLU A 137 -9.92 12.38 13.93
C GLU A 137 -9.95 12.71 12.43
N GLY A 138 -8.93 12.29 11.66
CA GLY A 138 -8.83 12.62 10.25
C GLY A 138 -9.81 11.84 9.36
N ASP A 139 -10.40 12.50 8.38
CA ASP A 139 -11.16 11.79 7.33
C ASP A 139 -10.24 11.06 6.36
N VAL A 140 -10.79 10.06 5.68
CA VAL A 140 -10.14 9.41 4.54
C VAL A 140 -9.99 10.43 3.43
N ARG A 141 -8.75 10.67 3.00
CA ARG A 141 -8.44 11.62 1.94
C ARG A 141 -7.65 10.95 0.84
N VAL A 142 -7.91 11.39 -0.39
CA VAL A 142 -7.02 11.13 -1.52
C VAL A 142 -5.81 12.06 -1.36
N ILE A 143 -4.62 11.47 -1.26
CA ILE A 143 -3.36 12.19 -1.19
C ILE A 143 -2.83 12.31 -2.63
N PRO A 144 -2.56 13.53 -3.13
CA PRO A 144 -2.03 13.71 -4.48
C PRO A 144 -0.68 13.01 -4.66
N THR A 145 -0.54 12.25 -5.75
CA THR A 145 0.67 11.52 -6.11
C THR A 145 1.04 11.74 -7.57
N GLY A 146 2.33 11.61 -7.88
CA GLY A 146 2.82 11.56 -9.27
C GLY A 146 2.80 10.13 -9.82
N SER A 147 3.78 9.80 -10.67
CA SER A 147 4.02 8.43 -11.14
C SER A 147 4.71 7.55 -10.10
N VAL A 148 5.12 8.10 -8.95
CA VAL A 148 5.85 7.41 -7.90
C VAL A 148 5.29 7.81 -6.54
N VAL A 149 5.22 6.85 -5.61
CA VAL A 149 4.91 7.13 -4.21
C VAL A 149 5.69 6.20 -3.29
N ALA A 150 6.10 6.73 -2.13
CA ALA A 150 6.67 5.97 -1.02
C ALA A 150 5.87 6.25 0.27
N VAL A 151 5.59 5.21 1.05
CA VAL A 151 4.90 5.31 2.34
C VAL A 151 5.69 4.51 3.38
N PRO A 152 6.23 5.14 4.44
CA PRO A 152 6.38 6.59 4.64
C PRO A 152 7.18 7.25 3.50
N ARG A 153 7.04 8.58 3.38
CA ARG A 153 7.64 9.34 2.28
C ARG A 153 9.16 9.22 2.25
N HIS A 154 9.73 8.97 1.07
CA HIS A 154 11.17 8.84 0.87
C HIS A 154 11.59 9.63 -0.38
N MET A 155 11.72 10.95 -0.24
CA MET A 155 11.94 11.89 -1.35
C MET A 155 13.13 11.52 -2.24
N GLY A 156 14.24 11.04 -1.67
CA GLY A 156 15.41 10.64 -2.45
C GLY A 156 15.16 9.40 -3.34
N ALA A 157 14.25 8.52 -2.93
CA ALA A 157 13.86 7.36 -3.72
C ALA A 157 12.85 7.76 -4.79
N GLU A 158 11.85 8.55 -4.41
CA GLU A 158 10.87 9.14 -5.34
C GLU A 158 11.57 9.88 -6.48
N TYR A 159 12.54 10.73 -6.16
CA TYR A 159 13.32 11.48 -7.15
C TYR A 159 14.10 10.59 -8.10
N ARG A 160 14.74 9.54 -7.59
CA ARG A 160 15.51 8.58 -8.42
C ARG A 160 14.60 7.77 -9.34
N LEU A 161 13.44 7.36 -8.85
CA LEU A 161 12.43 6.61 -9.63
C LEU A 161 11.79 7.47 -10.72
N VAL A 162 11.48 8.75 -10.45
CA VAL A 162 10.94 9.66 -11.47
C VAL A 162 11.94 9.89 -12.61
N ARG A 163 13.24 9.87 -12.32
CA ARG A 163 14.32 10.00 -13.31
C ARG A 163 14.76 8.67 -13.91
N PHE A 164 14.12 7.58 -13.51
CA PHE A 164 14.46 6.26 -13.98
C PHE A 164 13.94 6.09 -15.41
N HIS A 165 14.84 6.18 -16.40
CA HIS A 165 14.49 5.95 -17.79
C HIS A 165 14.43 4.44 -18.07
N PRO A 166 13.29 3.90 -18.56
CA PRO A 166 13.11 2.46 -18.81
C PRO A 166 14.02 1.84 -19.88
N ASP A 167 14.76 2.66 -20.64
CA ASP A 167 15.45 2.31 -21.91
C ASP A 167 16.54 1.21 -21.82
N ALA A 168 16.80 0.62 -20.65
CA ALA A 168 17.71 -0.51 -20.50
C ALA A 168 17.12 -1.75 -19.77
N GLY A 169 15.84 -1.74 -19.38
CA GLY A 169 15.24 -2.95 -18.76
C GLY A 169 13.83 -2.85 -18.18
N GLY A 170 13.07 -1.79 -18.47
CA GLY A 170 11.63 -1.70 -18.16
C GLY A 170 11.28 -1.99 -16.70
N LEU A 171 10.16 -2.70 -16.48
CA LEU A 171 9.68 -3.09 -15.16
C LEU A 171 10.69 -3.90 -14.33
N ASN A 172 11.58 -4.67 -14.96
CA ASN A 172 12.59 -5.46 -14.25
C ASN A 172 13.58 -4.55 -13.53
N SER A 173 14.03 -3.49 -14.20
CA SER A 173 14.99 -2.54 -13.65
C SER A 173 14.38 -1.72 -12.52
N VAL A 174 13.10 -1.35 -12.64
CA VAL A 174 12.34 -0.70 -11.55
C VAL A 174 12.22 -1.64 -10.35
N GLU A 175 11.81 -2.89 -10.56
CA GLU A 175 11.68 -3.87 -9.47
C GLU A 175 13.01 -4.13 -8.76
N ALA A 176 14.10 -4.29 -9.51
CA ALA A 176 15.43 -4.47 -8.94
C ALA A 176 15.83 -3.28 -8.05
N PHE A 177 15.58 -2.05 -8.51
CA PHE A 177 15.82 -0.85 -7.71
C PHE A 177 14.99 -0.83 -6.42
N LEU A 178 13.69 -1.13 -6.51
CA LEU A 178 12.81 -1.18 -5.34
C LEU A 178 13.25 -2.26 -4.34
N GLU A 179 13.71 -3.41 -4.83
CA GLU A 179 14.24 -4.49 -4.03
C GLU A 179 15.52 -4.08 -3.29
N GLU A 180 16.49 -3.49 -3.98
CA GLU A 180 17.71 -2.97 -3.36
C GLU A 180 17.40 -1.94 -2.28
N LEU A 181 16.48 -1.03 -2.56
CA LEU A 181 16.07 0.01 -1.61
C LEU A 181 15.40 -0.60 -0.38
N LEU A 182 14.46 -1.54 -0.55
CA LEU A 182 13.73 -2.16 0.54
C LEU A 182 14.66 -3.00 1.44
N VAL A 183 15.60 -3.74 0.84
CA VAL A 183 16.64 -4.47 1.57
C VAL A 183 17.58 -3.52 2.30
N TRP A 184 17.97 -2.40 1.68
CA TRP A 184 18.77 -1.39 2.35
C TRP A 184 18.04 -0.77 3.55
N MET A 185 16.75 -0.46 3.41
CA MET A 185 15.93 0.06 4.51
C MET A 185 15.81 -0.95 5.66
N ALA A 186 15.60 -2.24 5.36
CA ALA A 186 15.55 -3.31 6.35
C ALA A 186 16.86 -3.51 7.13
N ARG A 187 18.02 -3.15 6.55
CA ARG A 187 19.31 -3.14 7.27
C ARG A 187 19.46 -1.98 8.24
N LYS A 188 18.67 -0.91 8.06
CA LYS A 188 18.74 0.32 8.86
C LYS A 188 17.64 0.42 9.90
N ASN A 189 16.51 -0.24 9.67
CA ASN A 189 15.35 -0.23 10.55
C ASN A 189 14.80 -1.64 10.71
N GLU A 190 14.82 -2.15 11.94
CA GLU A 190 14.38 -3.50 12.30
C GLU A 190 12.87 -3.73 12.14
N GLU A 191 12.06 -2.67 12.11
CA GLU A 191 10.61 -2.75 11.87
C GLU A 191 10.27 -3.07 10.42
N ILE A 192 11.24 -2.94 9.52
CA ILE A 192 11.12 -3.26 8.11
C ILE A 192 11.76 -4.62 7.92
N GLY A 193 11.02 -5.58 7.35
CA GLY A 193 11.59 -6.90 7.17
C GLY A 193 10.77 -7.83 6.31
N ALA A 194 11.43 -8.92 5.92
CA ALA A 194 10.85 -9.96 5.11
C ALA A 194 9.59 -10.59 5.76
N PRO A 195 8.68 -11.19 4.95
CA PRO A 195 8.77 -11.30 3.51
C PRO A 195 8.60 -9.95 2.79
N PHE A 196 9.39 -9.76 1.74
CA PHE A 196 9.25 -8.64 0.82
C PHE A 196 8.43 -9.11 -0.38
N HIS A 197 7.42 -8.34 -0.76
CA HIS A 197 6.56 -8.61 -1.90
C HIS A 197 6.82 -7.59 -2.99
N PHE A 198 6.99 -8.08 -4.22
CA PHE A 198 7.17 -7.30 -5.43
C PHE A 198 6.04 -7.66 -6.38
N THR A 199 5.08 -6.76 -6.54
CA THR A 199 3.89 -6.95 -7.35
C THR A 199 4.00 -6.15 -8.62
N ARG A 200 3.79 -6.79 -9.77
CA ARG A 200 3.65 -6.13 -11.06
C ARG A 200 2.21 -6.18 -11.52
N ILE A 201 1.75 -5.06 -12.07
CA ILE A 201 0.46 -4.93 -12.73
C ILE A 201 0.75 -4.54 -14.17
N THR A 202 0.35 -5.40 -15.09
CA THR A 202 0.63 -5.29 -16.53
C THR A 202 -0.66 -5.50 -17.32
N GLN A 203 -0.59 -5.42 -18.64
CA GLN A 203 -1.74 -5.74 -19.50
C GLN A 203 -2.07 -7.23 -19.46
N GLU A 204 -1.11 -8.08 -19.13
CA GLU A 204 -1.25 -9.53 -19.02
C GLU A 204 -1.89 -9.94 -17.69
N GLY A 205 -1.80 -9.09 -16.67
CA GLY A 205 -2.41 -9.29 -15.36
C GLY A 205 -1.48 -8.92 -14.20
N ILE A 206 -1.75 -9.53 -13.05
CA ILE A 206 -1.00 -9.32 -11.81
C ILE A 206 -0.04 -10.48 -11.59
N SER A 207 1.22 -10.17 -11.24
CA SER A 207 2.17 -11.17 -10.75
C SER A 207 2.83 -10.66 -9.47
N THR A 208 3.07 -11.56 -8.51
CA THR A 208 3.74 -11.20 -7.25
C THR A 208 4.88 -12.16 -6.98
N ARG A 209 6.09 -11.60 -6.82
CA ARG A 209 7.27 -12.31 -6.35
C ARG A 209 7.48 -12.03 -4.86
N THR A 210 7.81 -13.06 -4.09
CA THR A 210 8.08 -12.93 -2.65
C THR A 210 9.52 -13.31 -2.34
N ARG A 211 10.22 -12.49 -1.55
CA ARG A 211 11.60 -12.71 -1.10
C ARG A 211 11.68 -12.74 0.43
N TRP A 212 12.35 -13.75 0.98
CA TRP A 212 12.41 -13.99 2.43
C TRP A 212 13.68 -13.48 3.12
N ARG A 213 14.67 -12.98 2.37
CA ARG A 213 15.98 -12.56 2.90
C ARG A 213 16.55 -11.39 2.13
#